data_AF-A0A1G1F3P4-F1
#
_entry.id   AF-A0A1G1F3P4-F1
#
_cell.length_a   1.000
_cell.length_b   1.000
_cell.length_c   1.000
_cell.angle_alpha   90.00
_cell.angle_beta   90.00
_cell.angle_gamma   90.00
#
_symmetry.space_group_name_H-M   'P 1'
#
loop_
_entity.id
_entity.type
_entity.pdbx_description
1 polymer ?
#
loop_
_entity_poly.entity_id
_entity_poly.type
_entity_poly.pdbx_seq_one_letter_code
_entity_poly.pdbx_strand_id
1 'polypeptide(L)'
;MQCPKCHKETSSDIECNFCGIIFDKYRERVQQPAVSGEQPGSGEYWEVKVSIEDGKYPTLTRRYIATAIDAVFVLSAIMLISYLFENAGETGVKVRVGLILSLFFIYEPLCTSRFCTLGQKIMRVRVRRYPSLERISLLMAYTRILVKALIGMLSFFTLPFSQKRRAIHDMAARSIVVFVD
;
A
#
# COMPACT_ATOMS: atom_id res chain seq x y z
N MET A 1 -13.03 -17.01 -3.62
CA MET A 1 -12.81 -17.64 -2.29
C MET A 1 -13.44 -16.80 -1.17
N GLN A 2 -13.79 -17.39 -0.04
CA GLN A 2 -14.42 -16.66 1.08
C GLN A 2 -13.38 -16.10 2.05
N CYS A 3 -13.48 -14.81 2.41
CA CYS A 3 -12.52 -14.16 3.31
C CYS A 3 -12.67 -14.64 4.77
N PRO A 4 -11.61 -15.09 5.47
CA PRO A 4 -11.71 -15.60 6.83
C PRO A 4 -11.98 -14.51 7.90
N LYS A 5 -11.77 -13.22 7.58
CA LYS A 5 -12.07 -12.11 8.53
C LYS A 5 -13.49 -11.58 8.41
N CYS A 6 -13.99 -11.43 7.19
CA CYS A 6 -15.27 -10.75 6.95
C CYS A 6 -16.30 -11.63 6.24
N HIS A 7 -15.98 -12.91 5.98
CA HIS A 7 -16.84 -13.92 5.37
C HIS A 7 -17.45 -13.54 4.01
N LYS A 8 -16.94 -12.51 3.35
CA LYS A 8 -17.36 -12.10 2.01
C LYS A 8 -16.56 -12.83 0.95
N GLU A 9 -17.22 -13.20 -0.15
CA GLU A 9 -16.53 -13.71 -1.33
C GLU A 9 -15.60 -12.66 -1.90
N THR A 10 -14.39 -13.06 -2.26
CA THR A 10 -13.39 -12.23 -2.91
C THR A 10 -12.91 -12.92 -4.19
N SER A 11 -12.59 -12.11 -5.20
CA SER A 11 -12.00 -12.56 -6.47
C SER A 11 -10.47 -12.52 -6.48
N SER A 12 -9.87 -11.81 -5.53
CA SER A 12 -8.41 -11.66 -5.40
C SER A 12 -7.88 -12.74 -4.47
N ASP A 13 -6.89 -13.51 -4.93
CA ASP A 13 -6.23 -14.57 -4.15
C ASP A 13 -5.17 -14.04 -3.16
N ILE A 14 -4.83 -12.76 -3.27
CA ILE A 14 -3.73 -12.08 -2.55
C ILE A 14 -4.24 -11.32 -1.32
N GLU A 15 -5.33 -10.56 -1.49
CA GLU A 15 -5.95 -9.77 -0.43
C GLU A 15 -7.46 -9.67 -0.60
N CYS A 16 -8.19 -9.50 0.51
CA CYS A 16 -9.64 -9.34 0.46
C CYS A 16 -10.03 -7.97 -0.12
N ASN A 17 -10.82 -7.94 -1.19
CA ASN A 17 -11.33 -6.69 -1.79
C ASN A 17 -12.11 -5.83 -0.77
N PHE A 18 -12.80 -6.49 0.17
CA PHE A 18 -13.65 -5.83 1.16
C PHE A 18 -12.87 -5.30 2.35
N CYS A 19 -12.29 -6.18 3.17
CA CYS A 19 -11.63 -5.79 4.42
C CYS A 19 -10.11 -5.58 4.30
N GLY A 20 -9.50 -5.92 3.15
CA GLY A 20 -8.10 -5.61 2.86
C GLY A 20 -7.06 -6.41 3.61
N ILE A 21 -7.47 -7.51 4.26
CA ILE A 21 -6.49 -8.45 4.83
C ILE A 21 -5.67 -9.08 3.70
N ILE A 22 -4.38 -9.28 3.95
CA ILE A 22 -3.53 -10.14 3.14
C ILE A 22 -3.82 -11.59 3.57
N PHE A 23 -4.06 -12.49 2.63
CA PHE A 23 -4.43 -13.87 2.97
C PHE A 23 -3.29 -14.67 3.57
N ASP A 24 -2.03 -14.38 3.21
CA ASP A 24 -0.87 -15.05 3.82
C ASP A 24 -0.76 -14.80 5.33
N LYS A 25 -1.23 -13.64 5.82
CA LYS A 25 -1.37 -13.37 7.27
C LYS A 25 -2.29 -14.39 7.98
N TYR A 26 -3.20 -15.01 7.24
CA TYR A 26 -4.09 -16.06 7.73
C TYR A 26 -3.61 -17.47 7.37
N ARG A 27 -2.81 -17.64 6.30
CA ARG A 27 -2.26 -18.94 5.90
C ARG A 27 -1.40 -19.55 7.02
N GLU A 28 -0.54 -18.75 7.65
CA GLU A 28 0.28 -19.18 8.79
C GLU A 28 -0.56 -19.53 10.04
N ARG A 29 -1.69 -18.84 10.24
CA ARG A 29 -2.60 -19.15 11.36
C ARG A 29 -3.51 -20.36 11.12
N VAL A 30 -3.74 -20.73 9.85
CA VAL A 30 -4.62 -21.85 9.47
C VAL A 30 -3.86 -23.18 9.42
N GLN A 31 -2.53 -23.16 9.26
CA GLN A 31 -1.70 -24.31 9.60
C GLN A 31 -1.81 -24.58 11.10
N GLN A 32 -2.83 -25.35 11.49
CA GLN A 32 -2.99 -25.86 12.84
C GLN A 32 -1.70 -26.55 13.24
N PRO A 33 -1.13 -26.27 14.43
CA PRO A 33 -0.15 -27.18 14.99
C PRO A 33 -0.83 -28.53 15.15
N ALA A 34 -0.15 -29.61 14.75
CA ALA A 34 -0.54 -30.94 15.16
C ALA A 34 -0.67 -30.94 16.68
N VAL A 35 -1.86 -31.28 17.17
CA VAL A 35 -2.19 -31.27 18.59
C VAL A 35 -1.32 -32.31 19.30
N SER A 36 -0.50 -31.85 20.26
CA SER A 36 -0.23 -32.61 21.48
C SER A 36 0.25 -31.67 22.59
N GLY A 37 -0.69 -31.33 23.49
CA GLY A 37 -0.50 -30.95 24.89
C GLY A 37 0.54 -29.89 25.24
N GLU A 38 0.09 -28.68 25.60
CA GLU A 38 0.49 -27.95 26.82
C GLU A 38 -0.30 -26.62 26.91
N GLN A 39 -0.72 -26.19 28.11
CA GLN A 39 -1.18 -24.81 28.38
C GLN A 39 -0.07 -24.03 29.11
N PRO A 40 0.12 -22.74 28.81
CA PRO A 40 -0.10 -21.68 29.82
C PRO A 40 -0.70 -20.42 29.14
N GLY A 41 -1.33 -19.43 29.77
CA GLY A 41 -1.16 -18.82 31.09
C GLY A 41 -1.17 -17.30 30.88
N SER A 42 -2.23 -16.63 31.35
CA SER A 42 -2.38 -15.19 31.67
C SER A 42 -1.56 -14.14 30.90
N GLY A 43 -2.25 -13.37 30.05
CA GLY A 43 -1.83 -12.01 29.67
C GLY A 43 -1.27 -11.86 28.25
N GLU A 44 -2.02 -12.29 27.23
CA GLU A 44 -1.66 -12.07 25.82
C GLU A 44 -1.84 -10.59 25.42
N TYR A 45 -0.83 -9.78 25.72
CA TYR A 45 -0.65 -8.54 24.96
C TYR A 45 -0.07 -8.94 23.60
N TRP A 46 -0.89 -8.81 22.57
CA TRP A 46 -0.56 -9.16 21.18
C TRP A 46 0.58 -8.27 20.66
N GLU A 47 1.83 -8.56 21.04
CA GLU A 47 2.91 -8.36 20.08
C GLU A 47 2.50 -9.19 18.88
N VAL A 48 1.98 -8.51 17.88
CA VAL A 48 1.72 -9.05 16.57
C VAL A 48 3.09 -9.49 16.04
N LYS A 49 3.53 -10.69 16.44
CA LYS A 49 4.39 -11.59 15.68
C LYS A 49 3.62 -11.89 14.40
N VAL A 50 3.47 -10.88 13.55
CA VAL A 50 3.59 -11.18 12.14
C VAL A 50 5.00 -11.69 12.05
N SER A 51 5.13 -12.98 11.79
CA SER A 51 6.18 -13.61 11.00
C SER A 51 6.40 -12.77 9.74
N ILE A 52 6.96 -11.57 9.92
CA ILE A 52 7.91 -11.04 8.99
C ILE A 52 9.08 -11.97 9.26
N GLU A 53 9.09 -13.13 8.58
CA GLU A 53 10.30 -13.94 8.50
C GLU A 53 11.44 -12.95 8.33
N ASP A 54 12.47 -13.07 9.17
CA ASP A 54 13.67 -12.29 9.04
C ASP A 54 14.11 -12.31 7.57
N GLY A 55 13.89 -11.21 6.84
CA GLY A 55 14.68 -10.97 5.63
C GLY A 55 14.01 -10.55 4.33
N LYS A 56 12.69 -10.36 4.19
CA LYS A 56 12.16 -9.85 2.90
C LYS A 56 11.25 -8.64 3.02
N TYR A 57 11.79 -7.56 3.57
CA TYR A 57 11.27 -6.23 3.22
C TYR A 57 11.52 -5.95 1.74
N PRO A 58 10.60 -5.27 1.04
CA PRO A 58 10.84 -4.82 -0.31
C PRO A 58 12.16 -4.08 -0.44
N THR A 59 12.98 -4.53 -1.38
CA THR A 59 14.24 -3.87 -1.71
C THR A 59 13.95 -2.42 -2.13
N LEU A 60 14.90 -1.53 -1.88
CA LEU A 60 14.80 -0.14 -2.28
C LEU A 60 14.42 -0.04 -3.77
N THR A 61 15.10 -0.83 -4.61
CA THR A 61 14.86 -0.93 -6.05
C THR A 61 13.42 -1.29 -6.38
N ARG A 62 12.83 -2.28 -5.69
CA ARG A 62 11.44 -2.69 -5.94
C ARG A 62 10.44 -1.58 -5.58
N ARG A 63 10.70 -0.83 -4.50
CA ARG A 63 9.89 0.34 -4.10
C ARG A 63 10.03 1.51 -5.08
N TYR A 64 11.25 1.73 -5.57
CA TYR A 64 11.56 2.75 -6.56
C TYR A 64 10.88 2.44 -7.90
N ILE A 65 11.02 1.21 -8.42
CA ILE A 65 10.37 0.78 -9.66
C ILE A 65 8.85 0.84 -9.52
N ALA A 66 8.26 0.44 -8.38
CA ALA A 66 6.82 0.58 -8.16
C ALA A 66 6.37 2.05 -8.28
N THR A 67 7.13 2.98 -7.66
CA THR A 67 6.84 4.42 -7.74
C THR A 67 7.05 4.96 -9.16
N ALA A 68 8.07 4.48 -9.88
CA ALA A 68 8.34 4.85 -11.26
C ALA A 68 7.22 4.40 -12.20
N ILE A 69 6.70 3.18 -12.03
CA ILE A 69 5.53 2.68 -12.79
C ILE A 69 4.32 3.59 -12.54
N ASP A 70 4.04 3.94 -11.29
CA ASP A 70 2.95 4.86 -10.98
C ASP A 70 3.16 6.26 -11.60
N ALA A 71 4.39 6.75 -11.62
CA ALA A 71 4.72 8.03 -12.26
C ALA A 71 4.51 7.99 -13.78
N VAL A 72 4.96 6.93 -14.46
CA VAL A 72 4.74 6.72 -15.90
C VAL A 72 3.24 6.61 -16.20
N PHE A 73 2.50 5.87 -15.37
CA PHE A 73 1.05 5.76 -15.52
C PHE A 73 0.37 7.12 -15.41
N VAL A 74 0.65 7.89 -14.35
CA VAL A 74 0.09 9.24 -14.17
C VAL A 74 0.49 10.16 -15.33
N LEU A 75 1.75 10.13 -15.77
CA LEU A 75 2.23 10.95 -16.89
C LEU A 75 1.50 10.58 -18.20
N SER A 76 1.35 9.29 -18.50
CA SER A 76 0.61 8.84 -19.69
C SER A 76 -0.85 9.24 -19.65
N ALA A 77 -1.50 9.17 -18.48
CA ALA A 77 -2.87 9.63 -18.29
C ALA A 77 -3.00 11.14 -18.49
N ILE A 78 -2.04 11.94 -18.00
CA ILE A 78 -2.01 13.40 -18.23
C ILE A 78 -1.89 13.71 -19.71
N MET A 79 -1.00 13.04 -20.44
CA MET A 79 -0.82 13.22 -21.89
C MET A 79 -2.11 12.87 -22.64
N LEU A 80 -2.73 11.74 -22.29
CA LEU A 80 -4.00 11.30 -22.89
C LEU A 80 -5.12 12.31 -22.64
N ILE A 81 -5.31 12.76 -21.40
CA ILE A 81 -6.32 13.78 -21.06
C ILE A 81 -6.02 15.09 -21.81
N SER A 82 -4.75 15.50 -21.88
CA SER A 82 -4.38 16.73 -22.58
C SER A 82 -4.71 16.66 -24.07
N TYR A 83 -4.47 15.52 -24.71
CA TYR A 83 -4.82 15.25 -26.10
C TYR A 83 -6.34 15.24 -26.33
N LEU A 84 -7.10 14.53 -25.47
CA LEU A 84 -8.55 14.44 -25.60
C LEU A 84 -9.28 15.79 -25.45
N PHE A 85 -8.70 16.73 -24.70
CA PHE A 85 -9.29 18.03 -24.40
C PHE A 85 -8.61 19.21 -25.14
N GLU A 86 -7.74 18.94 -26.11
CA GLU A 86 -6.97 19.97 -26.83
C GLU A 86 -7.86 21.04 -27.47
N ASN A 87 -9.01 20.62 -28.04
CA ASN A 87 -9.93 21.49 -28.77
C ASN A 87 -11.26 21.74 -28.04
N ALA A 88 -11.32 21.47 -26.72
CA ALA A 88 -12.58 21.44 -25.97
C ALA A 88 -13.05 22.83 -25.43
N GLY A 89 -12.45 23.92 -25.88
CA GLY A 89 -12.79 25.29 -25.46
C GLY A 89 -12.56 25.56 -23.96
N GLU A 90 -13.09 26.67 -23.44
CA GLU A 90 -12.84 27.11 -22.05
C GLU A 90 -13.35 26.09 -21.00
N THR A 91 -14.53 25.52 -21.23
CA THR A 91 -15.10 24.47 -20.36
C THR A 91 -14.22 23.23 -20.35
N GLY A 92 -13.69 22.83 -21.51
CA GLY A 92 -12.75 21.73 -21.64
C GLY A 92 -11.46 21.94 -20.85
N VAL A 93 -10.94 23.17 -20.81
CA VAL A 93 -9.77 23.52 -19.99
C VAL A 93 -10.06 23.33 -18.51
N LYS A 94 -11.22 23.78 -18.01
CA LYS A 94 -11.61 23.60 -16.60
C LYS A 94 -11.68 22.11 -16.22
N VAL A 95 -12.30 21.29 -17.07
CA VAL A 95 -12.40 19.83 -16.86
C VAL A 95 -11.01 19.18 -16.91
N ARG A 96 -10.18 19.53 -17.90
CA ARG A 96 -8.80 19.03 -18.04
C ARG A 96 -7.97 19.28 -16.78
N VAL A 97 -7.99 20.52 -16.27
CA VAL A 97 -7.26 20.89 -15.05
C VAL A 97 -7.79 20.10 -13.86
N GLY A 98 -9.11 19.98 -13.71
CA GLY A 98 -9.72 19.18 -12.64
C GLY A 98 -9.32 17.71 -12.65
N LEU A 99 -9.26 17.09 -13.84
CA LEU A 99 -8.83 15.69 -13.99
C LEU A 99 -7.34 15.51 -13.67
N ILE A 100 -6.48 16.42 -14.14
CA ILE A 100 -5.04 16.38 -13.84
C ILE A 100 -4.79 16.53 -12.34
N LEU A 101 -5.45 17.49 -11.67
CA LEU A 101 -5.36 17.65 -10.22
C LEU A 101 -5.86 16.39 -9.48
N SER A 102 -6.92 15.77 -9.98
CA SER A 102 -7.42 14.51 -9.41
C SER A 102 -6.39 13.39 -9.51
N LEU A 103 -5.66 13.28 -10.63
CA LEU A 103 -4.57 12.30 -10.75
C LEU A 103 -3.44 12.54 -9.73
N PHE A 104 -3.08 13.79 -9.45
CA PHE A 104 -2.02 14.07 -8.47
C PHE A 104 -2.46 13.87 -7.02
N PHE A 105 -3.65 14.36 -6.64
CA PHE A 105 -4.07 14.42 -5.24
C PHE A 105 -4.96 13.25 -4.80
N ILE A 106 -5.59 12.53 -5.73
CA ILE A 106 -6.57 11.49 -5.40
C ILE A 106 -6.02 10.10 -5.71
N TYR A 107 -5.35 9.89 -6.85
CA TYR A 107 -4.90 8.56 -7.29
C TYR A 107 -4.10 7.81 -6.22
N GLU A 108 -2.93 8.33 -5.78
CA GLU A 108 -2.07 7.60 -4.83
C GLU A 108 -2.75 7.43 -3.45
N PRO A 109 -3.35 8.46 -2.80
CA PRO A 109 -3.99 8.31 -1.49
C PRO A 109 -5.20 7.39 -1.49
N LEU A 110 -6.07 7.50 -2.51
CA LEU A 110 -7.28 6.69 -2.62
C LEU A 110 -6.94 5.23 -2.92
N CYS A 111 -6.07 4.99 -3.90
CA CYS A 111 -5.64 3.64 -4.25
C CYS A 111 -4.90 2.98 -3.09
N THR A 112 -4.00 3.68 -2.40
CA THR A 112 -3.21 3.08 -1.31
C THR A 112 -4.06 2.79 -0.06
N SER A 113 -5.09 3.60 0.22
CA SER A 113 -5.96 3.39 1.38
C SER A 113 -7.02 2.32 1.14
N ARG A 114 -7.63 2.25 -0.05
CA ARG A 114 -8.78 1.37 -0.31
C ARG A 114 -8.48 0.16 -1.20
N PHE A 115 -7.47 0.27 -2.06
CA PHE A 115 -7.12 -0.70 -3.10
C PHE A 115 -5.60 -0.94 -3.12
N CYS A 116 -4.99 -0.88 -4.30
CA CYS A 116 -3.56 -0.74 -4.51
C CYS A 116 -3.30 0.12 -5.75
N THR A 117 -2.16 0.80 -5.82
CA THR A 117 -1.73 1.50 -7.05
C THR A 117 -1.30 0.50 -8.12
N LEU A 118 -1.20 0.94 -9.38
CA LEU A 118 -0.74 0.10 -10.47
C LEU A 118 0.69 -0.42 -10.22
N GLY A 119 1.59 0.45 -9.77
CA GLY A 119 2.95 0.08 -9.38
C GLY A 119 3.00 -0.93 -8.24
N GLN A 120 2.15 -0.75 -7.22
CA GLN A 120 1.99 -1.72 -6.14
C GLN A 120 1.50 -3.08 -6.65
N LYS A 121 0.54 -3.08 -7.59
CA LYS A 121 -0.01 -4.29 -8.19
C LYS A 121 1.07 -5.05 -8.97
N ILE A 122 1.76 -4.39 -9.90
CA ILE A 122 2.78 -4.99 -10.78
C ILE A 122 3.97 -5.49 -9.95
N MET A 123 4.45 -4.66 -9.01
CA MET A 123 5.59 -5.04 -8.18
C MET A 123 5.21 -5.93 -7.00
N ARG A 124 3.96 -6.38 -6.87
CA ARG A 124 3.47 -7.23 -5.76
C ARG A 124 3.89 -6.73 -4.38
N VAL A 125 3.71 -5.43 -4.14
CA VAL A 125 3.96 -4.78 -2.84
C VAL A 125 2.69 -4.10 -2.35
N ARG A 126 2.50 -4.02 -1.03
CA ARG A 126 1.39 -3.28 -0.42
C ARG A 126 1.87 -2.41 0.71
N VAL A 127 1.28 -1.22 0.79
CA VAL A 127 1.42 -0.34 1.95
C VAL A 127 0.38 -0.73 2.97
N ARG A 128 0.81 -0.99 4.20
CA ARG A 128 -0.03 -1.42 5.31
C ARG A 128 0.27 -0.61 6.57
N ARG A 129 -0.70 -0.56 7.47
CA ARG A 129 -0.56 0.06 8.78
C ARG A 129 0.40 -0.77 9.63
N TYR A 130 1.35 -0.11 10.28
CA TYR A 130 2.23 -0.75 11.24
C TYR A 130 1.71 -0.53 12.67
N PRO A 131 1.62 -1.57 13.52
CA PRO A 131 2.02 -2.98 13.32
C PRO A 131 0.89 -3.91 12.83
N SER A 132 -0.36 -3.44 12.75
CA SER A 132 -1.52 -4.32 12.53
C SER A 132 -1.59 -4.98 11.15
N LEU A 133 -0.83 -4.49 10.16
CA LEU A 133 -0.85 -4.87 8.75
C LEU A 133 -2.21 -4.72 8.06
N GLU A 134 -3.08 -3.87 8.61
CA GLU A 134 -4.34 -3.51 7.98
C GLU A 134 -4.14 -2.44 6.90
N ARG A 135 -5.18 -2.16 6.10
CA ARG A 135 -5.16 -1.01 5.20
C ARG A 135 -4.93 0.28 5.99
N ILE A 136 -4.17 1.20 5.40
CA ILE A 136 -4.00 2.53 5.99
C ILE A 136 -5.28 3.33 5.80
N SER A 137 -5.59 4.23 6.74
CA SER A 137 -6.71 5.15 6.56
C SER A 137 -6.38 6.19 5.49
N LEU A 138 -7.42 6.83 4.93
CA LEU A 138 -7.23 7.88 3.93
C LEU A 138 -6.37 9.04 4.46
N LEU A 139 -6.56 9.43 5.73
CA LEU A 139 -5.75 10.45 6.39
C LEU A 139 -4.26 10.06 6.44
N MET A 140 -3.95 8.80 6.80
CA MET A 140 -2.57 8.29 6.81
C MET A 140 -1.96 8.29 5.39
N ALA A 141 -2.76 7.97 4.37
CA ALA A 141 -2.33 8.03 2.99
C ALA A 141 -2.00 9.47 2.53
N TYR A 142 -2.79 10.45 2.97
CA TYR A 142 -2.50 11.87 2.74
C TYR A 142 -1.25 12.36 3.47
N THR A 143 -1.07 11.98 4.75
CA THR A 143 0.18 12.28 5.47
C THR A 143 1.39 11.72 4.72
N ARG A 144 1.27 10.52 4.17
CA ARG A 144 2.35 9.88 3.39
C ARG A 144 2.70 10.68 2.14
N ILE A 145 1.72 11.07 1.32
CA ILE A 145 2.00 11.84 0.10
C ILE A 145 2.51 13.25 0.40
N LEU A 146 2.01 13.91 1.44
CA LEU A 146 2.48 15.24 1.85
C LEU A 146 3.94 15.19 2.29
N VAL A 147 4.30 14.26 3.19
CA VAL A 147 5.68 14.09 3.65
C VAL A 147 6.59 13.66 2.49
N LYS A 148 6.11 12.79 1.59
CA LYS A 148 6.82 12.38 0.38
C LYS A 148 7.01 13.55 -0.60
N ALA A 149 6.08 14.48 -0.70
CA ALA A 149 6.20 15.66 -1.55
C ALA A 149 7.18 16.70 -0.96
N LEU A 150 7.12 16.93 0.36
CA LEU A 150 8.01 17.88 1.04
C LEU A 150 9.47 17.41 1.06
N ILE A 151 9.69 16.11 1.30
CA ILE A 151 11.04 15.53 1.38
C ILE A 151 11.52 15.05 0.00
N GLY A 152 10.60 14.70 -0.88
CA GLY A 152 10.89 14.17 -2.21
C GLY A 152 11.60 12.81 -2.17
N MET A 153 12.46 12.60 -3.16
CA MET A 153 13.29 11.40 -3.30
C MET A 153 14.27 11.22 -2.14
N LEU A 154 14.59 12.29 -1.38
CA LEU A 154 15.47 12.22 -0.22
C LEU A 154 14.93 11.30 0.88
N SER A 155 13.61 11.08 0.91
CA SER A 155 12.98 10.21 1.92
C SER A 155 13.47 8.76 1.85
N PHE A 156 13.95 8.30 0.69
CA PHE A 156 14.45 6.95 0.50
C PHE A 156 15.85 6.72 1.08
N PHE A 157 16.66 7.77 1.29
CA PHE A 157 18.01 7.64 1.87
C PHE A 157 17.99 7.16 3.33
N THR A 158 16.84 7.27 4.01
CA THR A 158 16.68 6.78 5.39
C THR A 158 16.45 5.27 5.49
N LEU A 159 16.16 4.59 4.38
CA LEU A 159 15.84 3.16 4.38
C LEU A 159 16.94 2.24 4.91
N PRO A 160 18.22 2.41 4.53
CA PRO A 160 19.31 1.58 5.04
C PRO A 160 19.52 1.72 6.55
N PHE A 161 19.22 2.90 7.09
CA PHE A 161 19.45 3.25 8.50
C PHE A 161 18.21 3.00 9.39
N SER A 162 17.05 2.73 8.79
CA SER A 162 15.81 2.52 9.52
C SER A 162 15.61 1.06 9.93
N GLN A 163 15.25 0.84 11.20
CA GLN A 163 14.74 -0.46 11.63
C GLN A 163 13.46 -0.77 10.83
N LYS A 164 13.42 -1.96 10.19
CA LYS A 164 12.32 -2.46 9.36
C LYS A 164 12.15 -1.79 7.97
N ARG A 165 13.22 -1.16 7.44
CA ARG A 165 13.26 -0.54 6.09
C ARG A 165 12.05 0.34 5.80
N ARG A 166 11.79 1.31 6.67
CA ARG A 166 10.73 2.32 6.53
C ARG A 166 11.34 3.66 6.15
N ALA A 167 10.78 4.31 5.13
CA ALA A 167 11.18 5.67 4.78
C ALA A 167 10.55 6.68 5.76
N ILE A 168 11.04 7.93 5.77
CA ILE A 168 10.49 9.00 6.63
C ILE A 168 8.96 9.13 6.45
N HIS A 169 8.49 9.10 5.20
CA HIS A 169 7.06 9.19 4.90
C HIS A 169 6.27 7.97 5.42
N ASP A 170 6.89 6.79 5.50
CA ASP A 170 6.26 5.61 6.07
C ASP A 170 6.18 5.72 7.59
N MET A 171 7.24 6.22 8.24
CA MET A 171 7.28 6.45 9.69
C MET A 171 6.25 7.51 10.11
N ALA A 172 6.21 8.64 9.41
CA ALA A 172 5.24 9.72 9.65
C ALA A 172 3.79 9.23 9.48
N ALA A 173 3.53 8.43 8.46
CA ALA A 173 2.22 7.84 8.21
C ALA A 173 1.95 6.55 8.99
N ARG A 174 2.81 6.14 9.94
CA ARG A 174 2.74 4.86 10.69
C ARG A 174 2.41 3.66 9.79
N SER A 175 3.06 3.61 8.63
CA SER A 175 2.88 2.59 7.61
C SER A 175 4.16 1.81 7.37
N ILE A 176 4.03 0.69 6.66
CA ILE A 176 5.12 -0.19 6.25
C ILE A 176 4.77 -0.79 4.89
N VAL A 177 5.78 -1.10 4.08
CA VAL A 177 5.57 -1.80 2.81
C VAL A 177 5.97 -3.25 2.96
N VAL A 178 5.07 -4.13 2.54
CA VAL A 178 5.22 -5.59 2.62
C VAL A 178 5.12 -6.20 1.23
N PHE A 179 5.75 -7.35 1.02
CA PHE A 179 5.48 -8.18 -0.14
C PHE A 179 4.13 -8.87 0.00
N VAL A 180 3.53 -9.20 -1.15
CA VAL A 180 2.37 -10.06 -1.22
C VAL A 180 2.57 -10.96 -2.42
N ASP A 181 3.07 -12.17 -2.17
CA ASP A 181 3.39 -13.14 -3.22
C ASP A 181 2.15 -13.98 -3.60
#